data_AF-A0A7W8EIY4-F1
#
_entry.id   AF-A0A7W8EIY4-F1
#
_cell.length_a   1.000
_cell.length_b   1.000
_cell.length_c   1.000
_cell.angle_alpha   90.00
_cell.angle_beta   90.00
_cell.angle_gamma   90.00
#
_symmetry.space_group_name_H-M   'P 1'
#
loop_
_entity.id
_entity.type
_entity.pdbx_description
1 polymer ?
#
loop_
_entity_poly.entity_id
_entity_poly.type
_entity_poly.pdbx_seq_one_letter_code
_entity_poly.pdbx_strand_id
1 'polypeptide(L)'
;MDSGILVTERADGRTLAQAVSEGGALSPNATHRLALAVLTALASVHRTGGHHGDLGPHTVVLGEDGTHVLRGTPDGEGGQSADMFAWAALAAYAATGRDPFGEVDKRRRYGAADLGALHGELRELVADCLAEDPEHRPAAEEALLRLLGQSGALETALPDTPEPPRRRPRALLFTAAAVVIVLVFGALGYLLTPRTVSAQPVAAGTPSRPASATPTKPTAPKPVPVTRTITLPDGAGTLWENAADKVRLTAYYIGKDGSDSVAYARTLDGTGFARTGGDNISSPVSPDNRWMATVNELHILTAERLDVSFTDRVTGEKFTVPTVTNPRWGVSPQWSRDSRTLLLSMLERDEQVQAAYVRGFILIDVERRRATVVETANAEDVAMFRKQEPDQRTSYYYRWAPGDQLIASGYMTPESGEGIRYRDLTGKIVRSMHWVGRPIGQTPFSPSGRRLVTTSCAKQLTSCIWDVDTGKRLASVPPSPGFMYGWYDEDNLIVGRVAGKKMIVEAIDLKGKVTRKLAELRAVKDKLSDLRFDRY
;
A
#
# COMPACT_ATOMS: atom_id res chain seq x y z
N MET A 1 41.56 -33.80 26.23
CA MET A 1 40.46 -33.22 25.44
C MET A 1 39.28 -34.15 25.64
N ASP A 2 38.38 -33.81 26.55
CA ASP A 2 37.16 -34.58 26.78
C ASP A 2 36.23 -34.40 25.58
N SER A 3 36.14 -35.44 24.75
CA SER A 3 35.11 -35.54 23.72
C SER A 3 33.79 -35.92 24.41
N GLY A 4 33.06 -34.90 24.88
CA GLY A 4 31.74 -35.08 25.49
C GLY A 4 30.76 -35.68 24.50
N ILE A 5 30.18 -36.83 24.84
CA ILE A 5 29.07 -37.44 24.10
C ILE A 5 27.77 -36.83 24.64
N LEU A 6 27.00 -36.19 23.76
CA LEU A 6 25.64 -35.73 24.05
C LEU A 6 24.65 -36.78 23.51
N VAL A 7 23.83 -37.35 24.39
CA VAL A 7 22.73 -38.25 24.02
C VAL A 7 21.44 -37.46 24.05
N THR A 8 20.72 -37.40 22.92
CA THR A 8 19.41 -36.74 22.82
C THR A 8 18.35 -37.74 22.39
N GLU A 9 17.09 -37.39 22.63
CA GLU A 9 15.94 -38.12 22.10
C GLU A 9 16.02 -38.18 20.56
N ARG A 10 15.69 -39.35 20.00
CA ARG A 10 15.63 -39.58 18.55
C ARG A 10 14.20 -39.36 18.10
N ALA A 11 13.97 -38.33 17.29
CA ALA A 11 12.67 -38.16 16.63
C ALA A 11 12.50 -39.25 15.55
N ASP A 12 11.44 -40.05 15.66
CA ASP A 12 11.08 -41.05 14.66
C ASP A 12 10.20 -40.41 13.57
N GLY A 13 10.72 -40.32 12.34
CA GLY A 13 10.01 -39.69 11.23
C GLY A 13 10.94 -39.27 10.08
N ARG A 14 10.35 -38.74 9.01
CA ARG A 14 11.11 -38.16 7.87
C ARG A 14 11.39 -36.69 8.14
N THR A 15 12.54 -36.18 7.71
CA THR A 15 12.76 -34.74 7.70
C THR A 15 11.82 -34.06 6.70
N LEU A 16 11.55 -32.76 6.87
CA LEU A 16 10.76 -31.99 5.92
C LEU A 16 11.42 -32.05 4.52
N ALA A 17 12.75 -32.01 4.46
CA ALA A 17 13.50 -32.19 3.22
C ALA A 17 13.16 -33.53 2.52
N GLN A 18 13.19 -34.64 3.28
CA GLN A 18 12.84 -35.96 2.75
C GLN A 18 11.39 -36.03 2.29
N ALA A 19 10.46 -35.57 3.14
CA ALA A 19 9.03 -35.57 2.84
C ALA A 19 8.69 -34.76 1.57
N VAL A 20 9.30 -33.58 1.41
CA VAL A 20 9.12 -32.74 0.23
C VAL A 20 9.78 -33.34 -1.02
N SER A 21 10.97 -33.94 -0.88
CA SER A 21 11.67 -34.56 -2.02
C SER A 21 10.92 -35.76 -2.59
N GLU A 22 10.24 -36.53 -1.74
CA GLU A 22 9.52 -37.74 -2.13
C GLU A 22 8.04 -37.47 -2.49
N GLY A 23 7.40 -36.53 -1.79
CA GLY A 23 5.97 -36.28 -1.86
C GLY A 23 5.56 -34.95 -2.50
N GLY A 24 6.52 -34.06 -2.81
CA GLY A 24 6.25 -32.71 -3.28
C GLY A 24 5.80 -31.76 -2.17
N ALA A 25 5.21 -30.62 -2.57
CA ALA A 25 4.73 -29.61 -1.64
C ALA A 25 3.70 -30.15 -0.63
N LEU A 26 3.75 -29.69 0.61
CA LEU A 26 2.75 -29.98 1.61
C LEU A 26 1.41 -29.30 1.25
N SER A 27 0.30 -29.90 1.67
CA SER A 27 -1.01 -29.26 1.55
C SER A 27 -1.07 -27.96 2.37
N PRO A 28 -1.97 -27.02 2.05
CA PRO A 28 -2.10 -25.78 2.82
C PRO A 28 -2.32 -26.00 4.32
N ASN A 29 -3.17 -26.97 4.69
CA ASN A 29 -3.43 -27.29 6.10
C ASN A 29 -2.21 -27.91 6.78
N ALA A 30 -1.49 -28.81 6.11
CA ALA A 30 -0.26 -29.40 6.65
C ALA A 30 0.84 -28.34 6.82
N THR A 31 0.96 -27.42 5.87
CA THR A 31 1.90 -26.29 5.94
C THR A 31 1.57 -25.37 7.11
N HIS A 32 0.29 -25.08 7.35
CA HIS A 32 -0.13 -24.25 8.46
C HIS A 32 0.15 -24.90 9.82
N ARG A 33 -0.09 -26.21 9.97
CA ARG A 33 0.24 -26.95 11.19
C ARG A 33 1.75 -26.98 11.45
N LEU A 34 2.54 -27.23 10.41
CA LEU A 34 4.00 -27.17 10.48
C LEU A 34 4.48 -25.79 10.91
N ALA A 35 3.99 -24.73 10.25
CA ALA A 35 4.37 -23.36 10.56
C ALA A 35 4.07 -23.00 12.02
N LEU A 36 2.90 -23.39 12.52
CA LEU A 36 2.50 -23.18 13.92
C LEU A 36 3.40 -23.96 14.91
N ALA A 37 3.68 -25.23 14.63
CA ALA A 37 4.50 -26.07 15.50
C ALA A 37 5.94 -25.55 15.61
N VAL A 38 6.57 -25.23 14.46
CA VAL A 38 7.94 -24.70 14.43
C VAL A 38 7.99 -23.32 15.11
N LEU A 39 7.00 -22.46 14.88
CA LEU A 39 6.93 -21.15 15.51
C LEU A 39 6.76 -21.23 17.02
N THR A 40 6.00 -22.22 17.50
CA THR A 40 5.85 -22.50 18.94
C THR A 40 7.18 -22.89 19.57
N ALA A 41 7.97 -23.74 18.90
CA ALA A 41 9.30 -24.11 19.35
C ALA A 41 10.26 -22.92 19.40
N LEU A 42 10.26 -22.07 18.36
CA LEU A 42 11.08 -20.86 18.32
C LEU A 42 10.70 -19.87 19.42
N ALA A 43 9.40 -19.63 19.65
CA ALA A 43 8.94 -18.75 20.72
C ALA A 43 9.41 -19.21 22.10
N SER A 44 9.44 -20.53 22.33
CA SER A 44 9.97 -21.11 23.57
C SER A 44 11.47 -20.83 23.75
N VAL A 45 12.27 -21.04 22.70
CA VAL A 45 13.72 -20.78 22.74
C VAL A 45 14.02 -19.29 22.87
N HIS A 46 13.36 -18.45 22.07
CA HIS A 46 13.55 -16.99 22.06
C HIS A 46 13.22 -16.34 23.40
N ARG A 47 12.21 -16.85 24.12
CA ARG A 47 11.85 -16.36 25.47
C ARG A 47 12.98 -16.50 26.48
N THR A 48 13.89 -17.45 26.29
CA THR A 48 15.07 -17.63 27.15
C THR A 48 16.26 -16.75 26.75
N GLY A 49 16.10 -15.91 25.72
CA GLY A 49 17.17 -15.11 25.12
C GLY A 49 18.04 -15.88 24.13
N GLY A 50 17.79 -17.18 23.91
CA GLY A 50 18.49 -18.00 22.93
C GLY A 50 17.90 -17.90 21.52
N HIS A 51 18.57 -18.52 20.56
CA HIS A 51 18.12 -18.73 19.18
C HIS A 51 18.49 -20.14 18.72
N HIS A 52 17.83 -20.61 17.65
CA HIS A 52 18.03 -21.93 17.08
C HIS A 52 19.30 -21.99 16.21
N GLY A 53 19.53 -21.01 15.34
CA GLY A 53 20.80 -20.84 14.62
C GLY A 53 21.04 -21.75 13.41
N ASP A 54 20.30 -22.85 13.27
CA ASP A 54 20.37 -23.74 12.09
C ASP A 54 18.97 -24.23 11.63
N LEU A 55 18.00 -23.31 11.56
CA LEU A 55 16.64 -23.69 11.19
C LEU A 55 16.54 -23.93 9.66
N GLY A 56 16.08 -25.10 9.26
CA GLY A 56 15.96 -25.48 7.85
C GLY A 56 15.22 -26.80 7.63
N PRO A 57 15.00 -27.22 6.37
CA PRO A 57 14.26 -28.44 6.05
C PRO A 57 14.86 -29.73 6.63
N HIS A 58 16.16 -29.73 6.96
CA HIS A 58 16.87 -30.83 7.59
C HIS A 58 16.67 -30.90 9.11
N THR A 59 16.31 -29.78 9.76
CA THR A 59 16.09 -29.70 11.21
C THR A 59 14.63 -29.85 11.63
N VAL A 60 13.71 -30.08 10.71
CA VAL A 60 12.29 -30.35 11.02
C VAL A 60 11.93 -31.78 10.64
N VAL A 61 11.41 -32.55 11.60
CA VAL A 61 10.99 -33.94 11.45
C VAL A 61 9.47 -34.05 11.53
N LEU A 62 8.89 -34.79 10.59
CA LEU A 62 7.46 -35.09 10.54
C LEU A 62 7.26 -36.52 11.04
N GLY A 63 6.82 -36.64 12.30
CA GLY A 63 6.49 -37.89 12.98
C GLY A 63 4.99 -38.17 13.00
N GLU A 64 4.59 -39.35 13.45
CA GLU A 64 3.17 -39.73 13.59
C GLU A 64 2.44 -38.90 14.66
N ASP A 65 3.18 -38.41 15.65
CA ASP A 65 2.73 -37.61 16.79
C ASP A 65 2.82 -36.09 16.55
N GLY A 66 3.47 -35.64 15.47
CA GLY A 66 3.50 -34.23 15.09
C GLY A 66 4.79 -33.76 14.42
N THR A 67 4.91 -32.44 14.31
CA THR A 67 6.12 -31.77 13.81
C THR A 67 7.10 -31.54 14.95
N HIS A 68 8.31 -32.06 14.82
CA HIS A 68 9.40 -31.92 15.78
C HIS A 68 10.53 -31.07 15.19
N VAL A 69 11.07 -30.15 15.98
CA VAL A 69 12.24 -29.35 15.60
C VAL A 69 13.46 -29.93 16.30
N LEU A 70 14.43 -30.42 15.52
CA LEU A 70 15.71 -30.90 16.01
C LEU A 70 16.49 -29.77 16.66
N ARG A 71 17.43 -30.10 17.54
CA ARG A 71 18.25 -29.11 18.21
C ARG A 71 19.15 -28.38 17.20
N GLY A 72 19.12 -27.05 17.22
CA GLY A 72 19.99 -26.20 16.42
C GLY A 72 21.37 -25.93 17.06
N THR A 73 22.10 -25.00 16.47
CA THR A 73 23.45 -24.57 16.86
C THR A 73 23.41 -23.23 17.60
N PRO A 74 23.57 -23.20 18.94
CA PRO A 74 23.46 -21.95 19.73
C PRO A 74 24.49 -20.88 19.35
N ASP A 75 25.64 -21.30 18.80
CA ASP A 75 26.72 -20.41 18.33
C ASP A 75 26.55 -19.97 16.85
N GLY A 76 25.44 -20.34 16.21
CA GLY A 76 25.15 -19.94 14.82
C GLY A 76 24.98 -18.43 14.68
N GLU A 77 25.48 -17.87 13.57
CA GLU A 77 25.34 -16.44 13.26
C GLU A 77 23.89 -16.06 12.95
N GLY A 78 23.40 -14.93 13.49
CA GLY A 78 22.15 -14.28 13.03
C GLY A 78 21.07 -13.99 14.08
N GLY A 79 21.17 -14.54 15.29
CA GLY A 79 20.24 -14.25 16.41
C GLY A 79 18.77 -14.60 16.13
N GLN A 80 17.87 -14.18 17.03
CA GLN A 80 16.43 -14.54 16.97
C GLN A 80 15.74 -14.09 15.68
N SER A 81 16.11 -12.92 15.16
CA SER A 81 15.58 -12.39 13.90
C SER A 81 16.00 -13.23 12.68
N ALA A 82 17.15 -13.90 12.70
CA ALA A 82 17.53 -14.83 11.63
C ALA A 82 16.70 -16.12 11.67
N ASP A 83 16.37 -16.62 12.86
CA ASP A 83 15.44 -17.75 12.98
C ASP A 83 14.07 -17.43 12.40
N MET A 84 13.58 -16.19 12.60
CA MET A 84 12.31 -15.75 12.03
C MET A 84 12.32 -15.74 10.51
N PHE A 85 13.44 -15.28 9.91
CA PHE A 85 13.65 -15.35 8.46
C PHE A 85 13.72 -16.80 7.97
N ALA A 86 14.46 -17.66 8.68
CA ALA A 86 14.58 -19.07 8.37
C ALA A 86 13.25 -19.81 8.48
N TRP A 87 12.42 -19.46 9.47
CA TRP A 87 11.07 -20.01 9.65
C TRP A 87 10.16 -19.66 8.48
N ALA A 88 10.23 -18.42 8.00
CA ALA A 88 9.45 -17.97 6.87
C ALA A 88 9.87 -18.66 5.57
N ALA A 89 11.19 -18.79 5.35
CA ALA A 89 11.74 -19.57 4.25
C ALA A 89 11.31 -21.05 4.32
N LEU A 90 11.28 -21.64 5.51
CA LEU A 90 10.84 -23.01 5.75
C LEU A 90 9.36 -23.20 5.41
N ALA A 91 8.49 -22.27 5.82
CA ALA A 91 7.06 -22.31 5.51
C ALA A 91 6.81 -22.18 3.99
N ALA A 92 7.56 -21.31 3.31
CA ALA A 92 7.52 -21.17 1.86
C ALA A 92 8.04 -22.43 1.13
N TYR A 93 9.12 -23.03 1.63
CA TYR A 93 9.65 -24.31 1.13
C TYR A 93 8.62 -25.44 1.26
N ALA A 94 7.97 -25.57 2.43
CA ALA A 94 6.91 -26.54 2.65
C ALA A 94 5.73 -26.35 1.69
N ALA A 95 5.33 -25.10 1.42
CA ALA A 95 4.20 -24.77 0.54
C ALA A 95 4.48 -24.94 -0.96
N THR A 96 5.74 -24.81 -1.37
CA THR A 96 6.13 -24.80 -2.80
C THR A 96 6.82 -26.07 -3.24
N GLY A 97 7.39 -26.82 -2.30
CA GLY A 97 8.17 -28.03 -2.56
C GLY A 97 9.55 -27.78 -3.16
N ARG A 98 10.03 -26.53 -3.17
CA ARG A 98 11.33 -26.13 -3.75
C ARG A 98 11.95 -24.99 -2.94
N ASP A 99 13.24 -24.71 -3.15
CA ASP A 99 13.89 -23.56 -2.52
C ASP A 99 13.12 -22.27 -2.90
N PRO A 100 12.57 -21.54 -1.92
CA PRO A 100 11.75 -20.36 -2.19
C PRO A 100 12.56 -19.21 -2.80
N PHE A 101 13.89 -19.19 -2.68
CA PHE A 101 14.74 -18.16 -3.26
C PHE A 101 15.37 -18.59 -4.59
N GLY A 102 15.28 -19.87 -4.97
CA GLY A 102 15.94 -20.42 -6.16
C GLY A 102 17.47 -20.36 -6.08
N GLU A 103 18.16 -20.59 -7.21
CA GLU A 103 19.63 -20.74 -7.25
C GLU A 103 20.42 -19.42 -7.07
N VAL A 104 19.75 -18.26 -6.95
CA VAL A 104 20.41 -16.95 -6.98
C VAL A 104 20.41 -16.28 -5.60
N ASP A 105 21.60 -16.12 -5.03
CA ASP A 105 21.86 -15.60 -3.68
C ASP A 105 21.26 -14.20 -3.41
N LYS A 106 21.08 -13.40 -4.48
CA LYS A 106 20.49 -12.06 -4.40
C LYS A 106 19.04 -12.07 -3.88
N ARG A 107 18.23 -13.10 -4.17
CA ARG A 107 16.83 -13.14 -3.70
C ARG A 107 16.73 -13.36 -2.20
N ARG A 108 17.62 -14.18 -1.65
CA ARG A 108 17.73 -14.43 -0.22
C ARG A 108 18.11 -13.16 0.55
N ARG A 109 19.04 -12.35 0.00
CA ARG A 109 19.40 -11.05 0.59
C ARG A 109 18.20 -10.10 0.73
N TYR A 110 17.32 -10.05 -0.27
CA TYR A 110 16.21 -9.09 -0.29
C TYR A 110 14.88 -9.64 0.25
N GLY A 111 14.85 -10.85 0.83
CA GLY A 111 13.59 -11.45 1.30
C GLY A 111 12.61 -11.84 0.18
N ALA A 112 13.11 -11.96 -1.05
CA ALA A 112 12.36 -12.17 -2.28
C ALA A 112 11.99 -13.67 -2.49
N ALA A 113 11.28 -14.24 -1.51
CA ALA A 113 10.87 -15.64 -1.51
C ALA A 113 9.61 -15.88 -2.36
N ASP A 114 9.59 -16.96 -3.13
CA ASP A 114 8.36 -17.49 -3.72
C ASP A 114 7.50 -18.15 -2.63
N LEU A 115 6.38 -17.51 -2.31
CA LEU A 115 5.46 -17.99 -1.28
C LEU A 115 4.42 -19.01 -1.81
N GLY A 116 4.43 -19.32 -3.10
CA GLY A 116 3.53 -20.32 -3.70
C GLY A 116 2.05 -20.15 -3.33
N ALA A 117 1.43 -21.25 -2.91
CA ALA A 117 0.01 -21.37 -2.56
C ALA A 117 -0.35 -20.88 -1.15
N LEU A 118 0.60 -20.31 -0.39
CA LEU A 118 0.31 -19.68 0.90
C LEU A 118 -0.70 -18.54 0.69
N HIS A 119 -1.69 -18.46 1.59
CA HIS A 119 -2.75 -17.45 1.59
C HIS A 119 -3.15 -17.10 3.02
N GLY A 120 -3.91 -16.01 3.18
CA GLY A 120 -4.38 -15.54 4.49
C GLY A 120 -3.24 -15.04 5.40
N GLU A 121 -3.49 -15.02 6.71
CA GLU A 121 -2.55 -14.50 7.72
C GLU A 121 -1.20 -15.22 7.69
N LEU A 122 -1.18 -16.54 7.41
CA LEU A 122 0.09 -17.26 7.31
C LEU A 122 0.97 -16.70 6.18
N ARG A 123 0.39 -16.30 5.05
CA ARG A 123 1.14 -15.67 3.95
C ARG A 123 1.67 -14.30 4.36
N GLU A 124 0.84 -13.50 5.01
CA GLU A 124 1.20 -12.15 5.46
C GLU A 124 2.31 -12.20 6.51
N LEU A 125 2.19 -13.10 7.49
CA LEU A 125 3.20 -13.32 8.52
C LEU A 125 4.53 -13.85 7.95
N VAL A 126 4.47 -14.78 7.00
CA VAL A 126 5.66 -15.27 6.29
C VAL A 126 6.34 -14.13 5.52
N ALA A 127 5.58 -13.22 4.90
CA ALA A 127 6.16 -12.06 4.22
C ALA A 127 6.83 -11.07 5.19
N ASP A 128 6.20 -10.77 6.34
CA ASP A 128 6.76 -9.89 7.37
C ASP A 128 8.09 -10.44 7.91
N CYS A 129 8.15 -11.74 8.18
CA CYS A 129 9.35 -12.41 8.68
C CYS A 129 10.52 -12.46 7.67
N LEU A 130 10.26 -12.21 6.38
CA LEU A 130 11.27 -12.17 5.32
C LEU A 130 11.91 -10.79 5.10
N ALA A 131 11.61 -9.79 5.94
CA ALA A 131 12.18 -8.45 5.81
C ALA A 131 13.73 -8.46 5.71
N GLU A 132 14.29 -7.66 4.81
CA GLU A 132 15.75 -7.54 4.59
C GLU A 132 16.46 -7.13 5.89
N ASP A 133 15.92 -6.12 6.58
CA ASP A 133 16.43 -5.64 7.87
C ASP A 133 15.86 -6.50 9.03
N PRO A 134 16.73 -7.14 9.84
CA PRO A 134 16.33 -8.02 10.94
C PRO A 134 15.39 -7.37 11.97
N GLU A 135 15.51 -6.07 12.22
CA GLU A 135 14.71 -5.34 13.22
C GLU A 135 13.23 -5.18 12.81
N HIS A 136 12.92 -5.35 11.52
CA HIS A 136 11.54 -5.26 11.02
C HIS A 136 10.79 -6.60 11.07
N ARG A 137 11.46 -7.68 11.48
CA ARG A 137 10.84 -9.01 11.58
C ARG A 137 10.13 -9.12 12.93
N PRO A 138 8.88 -9.63 12.98
CA PRO A 138 8.18 -9.79 14.25
C PRO A 138 8.90 -10.81 15.14
N ALA A 139 8.82 -10.62 16.46
CA ALA A 139 9.35 -11.60 17.40
C ALA A 139 8.53 -12.91 17.34
N ALA A 140 9.15 -14.05 17.66
CA ALA A 140 8.48 -15.36 17.57
C ALA A 140 7.19 -15.43 18.43
N GLU A 141 7.19 -14.80 19.61
CA GLU A 141 5.99 -14.75 20.47
C GLU A 141 4.86 -13.90 19.87
N GLU A 142 5.20 -12.76 19.25
CA GLU A 142 4.22 -11.93 18.54
C GLU A 142 3.64 -12.67 17.32
N ALA A 143 4.52 -13.27 16.53
CA ALA A 143 4.15 -14.07 15.36
C ALA A 143 3.24 -15.25 15.75
N LEU A 144 3.53 -15.93 16.86
CA LEU A 144 2.72 -17.03 17.37
C LEU A 144 1.33 -16.55 17.78
N LEU A 145 1.24 -15.42 18.49
CA LEU A 145 -0.04 -14.84 18.89
C LEU A 145 -0.90 -14.41 17.70
N ARG A 146 -0.29 -13.86 16.64
CA ARG A 146 -0.99 -13.54 15.38
C ARG A 146 -1.59 -14.79 14.74
N LEU A 147 -0.83 -15.89 14.70
CA LEU A 147 -1.29 -17.15 14.10
C LEU A 147 -2.34 -17.89 14.97
N LEU A 148 -2.23 -17.77 16.31
CA LEU A 148 -3.22 -18.31 17.26
C LEU A 148 -4.51 -17.50 17.32
N GLY A 149 -4.47 -16.19 17.07
CA GLY A 149 -5.64 -15.31 17.00
C GLY A 149 -6.69 -15.73 15.95
N GLN A 150 -6.32 -16.61 15.01
CA GLN A 150 -7.24 -17.29 14.09
C GLN A 150 -7.50 -18.77 14.42
N SER A 151 -6.71 -19.40 15.31
CA SER A 151 -6.86 -20.81 15.68
C SER A 151 -8.13 -21.08 16.51
N GLY A 152 -8.73 -20.05 17.14
CA GLY A 152 -10.06 -20.14 17.74
C GLY A 152 -11.20 -20.45 16.75
N ALA A 153 -10.93 -20.39 15.44
CA ALA A 153 -11.85 -20.81 14.38
C ALA A 153 -11.57 -22.23 13.84
N LEU A 154 -10.52 -22.91 14.31
CA LEU A 154 -10.08 -24.24 13.83
C LEU A 154 -10.31 -25.36 14.85
N GLU A 155 -10.97 -25.06 15.98
CA GLU A 155 -11.39 -26.06 16.98
C GLU A 155 -12.69 -26.78 16.57
N THR A 156 -12.74 -27.21 15.30
CA THR A 156 -13.74 -28.17 14.79
C THR A 156 -13.08 -29.05 13.74
N ALA A 157 -12.17 -29.93 14.19
CA ALA A 157 -11.88 -31.26 13.63
C ALA A 157 -10.55 -31.78 14.20
N LEU A 158 -10.64 -32.61 15.24
CA LEU A 158 -9.63 -33.63 15.53
C LEU A 158 -9.64 -34.71 14.42
N PRO A 159 -8.56 -35.49 14.25
CA PRO A 159 -7.59 -35.45 13.15
C PRO A 159 -7.95 -36.30 11.91
N ASP A 160 -7.36 -35.99 10.75
CA ASP A 160 -7.20 -36.94 9.64
C ASP A 160 -5.83 -37.62 9.75
N THR A 161 -5.81 -38.83 10.28
CA THR A 161 -4.82 -39.86 9.94
C THR A 161 -5.17 -40.49 8.58
N PRO A 162 -4.20 -40.90 7.76
CA PRO A 162 -4.48 -41.56 6.47
C PRO A 162 -5.33 -42.84 6.66
N GLU A 163 -6.47 -42.91 5.95
CA GLU A 163 -7.49 -43.97 6.08
C GLU A 163 -6.95 -45.32 5.52
N PRO A 164 -6.86 -46.41 6.31
CA PRO A 164 -6.60 -47.74 5.78
C PRO A 164 -7.88 -48.33 5.13
N PRO A 165 -7.75 -49.20 4.10
CA PRO A 165 -8.89 -49.65 3.30
C PRO A 165 -9.89 -50.49 4.12
N ARG A 166 -11.18 -50.13 3.97
CA ARG A 166 -12.35 -50.73 4.65
C ARG A 166 -12.52 -52.23 4.34
N ARG A 167 -12.56 -53.07 5.38
CA ARG A 167 -13.21 -54.40 5.36
C ARG A 167 -14.38 -54.43 6.37
N ARG A 168 -15.52 -54.98 5.94
CA ARG A 168 -16.78 -55.12 6.68
C ARG A 168 -16.77 -56.35 7.64
N PRO A 169 -17.70 -56.41 8.62
CA PRO A 169 -17.34 -56.59 10.04
C PRO A 169 -17.65 -57.97 10.64
N ARG A 170 -17.11 -58.23 11.83
CA ARG A 170 -17.73 -59.09 12.86
C ARG A 170 -17.63 -58.42 14.23
N ALA A 171 -18.72 -58.57 14.99
CA ALA A 171 -19.11 -57.85 16.20
C ALA A 171 -18.46 -58.36 17.50
N LEU A 172 -18.36 -57.47 18.50
CA LEU A 172 -18.63 -57.61 19.97
C LEU A 172 -18.09 -56.33 20.66
N LEU A 173 -18.86 -55.41 21.26
CA LEU A 173 -19.57 -55.37 22.56
C LEU A 173 -18.71 -54.94 23.79
N PHE A 174 -19.29 -53.98 24.57
CA PHE A 174 -19.07 -53.56 25.99
C PHE A 174 -18.12 -52.36 26.30
N THR A 175 -18.63 -51.14 26.64
CA THR A 175 -18.99 -50.48 27.96
C THR A 175 -17.80 -49.75 28.65
N ALA A 176 -17.88 -48.64 29.41
CA ALA A 176 -18.90 -47.68 29.88
C ALA A 176 -18.23 -46.49 30.64
N ALA A 177 -18.94 -45.35 30.78
CA ALA A 177 -19.07 -44.40 31.95
C ALA A 177 -17.82 -43.70 32.56
N ALA A 178 -17.83 -42.54 33.27
CA ALA A 178 -18.71 -41.38 33.57
C ALA A 178 -17.86 -40.40 34.48
N VAL A 179 -17.81 -39.07 34.31
CA VAL A 179 -18.55 -37.94 34.99
C VAL A 179 -18.20 -37.64 36.50
N VAL A 180 -18.10 -36.32 36.83
CA VAL A 180 -18.19 -35.55 38.12
C VAL A 180 -16.86 -35.44 38.97
N ILE A 181 -16.36 -34.33 39.57
CA ILE A 181 -16.93 -33.24 40.43
C ILE A 181 -16.03 -31.98 40.50
N VAL A 182 -16.68 -30.80 40.55
CA VAL A 182 -16.19 -29.49 41.02
C VAL A 182 -16.80 -29.20 42.41
N LEU A 183 -15.98 -28.60 43.30
CA LEU A 183 -16.27 -27.99 44.62
C LEU A 183 -16.27 -28.91 45.85
N VAL A 184 -15.24 -28.76 46.70
CA VAL A 184 -15.36 -28.22 48.07
C VAL A 184 -14.00 -27.64 48.48
N PHE A 185 -13.88 -26.32 48.52
CA PHE A 185 -13.21 -25.59 49.61
C PHE A 185 -13.87 -24.23 49.69
N GLY A 186 -14.98 -24.19 50.41
CA GLY A 186 -15.62 -22.97 50.87
C GLY A 186 -15.24 -22.71 52.32
N ALA A 187 -15.13 -21.42 52.62
CA ALA A 187 -15.42 -20.76 53.89
C ALA A 187 -14.39 -20.87 55.02
N LEU A 188 -13.70 -19.75 55.33
CA LEU A 188 -14.05 -18.94 56.50
C LEU A 188 -13.41 -17.54 56.41
N GLY A 189 -14.23 -16.53 56.15
CA GLY A 189 -13.80 -15.13 56.05
C GLY A 189 -14.97 -14.19 55.79
N TYR A 190 -16.16 -14.58 56.27
CA TYR A 190 -17.34 -13.74 56.33
C TYR A 190 -17.58 -13.47 57.81
N LEU A 191 -17.37 -12.23 58.25
CA LEU A 191 -18.25 -11.50 59.17
C LEU A 191 -17.60 -10.18 59.59
N LEU A 192 -18.46 -9.14 59.70
CA LEU A 192 -18.23 -7.78 60.22
C LEU A 192 -17.64 -6.81 59.17
N THR A 193 -18.36 -5.94 58.46
CA THR A 193 -19.61 -5.19 58.74
C THR A 193 -20.17 -4.57 57.43
N PRO A 194 -21.46 -4.17 57.39
CA PRO A 194 -22.17 -3.83 56.15
C PRO A 194 -22.11 -2.33 55.80
N ARG A 195 -21.90 -1.99 54.52
CA ARG A 195 -22.20 -0.65 54.00
C ARG A 195 -23.62 -0.60 53.45
N THR A 196 -24.50 -0.06 54.29
CA THR A 196 -25.88 0.28 54.01
C THR A 196 -25.99 1.40 52.97
N VAL A 197 -26.80 1.17 51.95
CA VAL A 197 -27.48 2.22 51.18
C VAL A 197 -28.53 2.85 52.10
N SER A 198 -28.50 4.17 52.27
CA SER A 198 -29.60 4.91 52.88
C SER A 198 -29.76 6.26 52.20
N ALA A 199 -31.01 6.52 51.81
CA ALA A 199 -31.51 7.71 51.17
C ALA A 199 -32.27 8.58 52.20
N GLN A 200 -32.62 9.80 51.75
CA GLN A 200 -33.61 10.77 52.29
C GLN A 200 -33.13 11.79 53.34
N PRO A 201 -33.79 12.98 53.46
CA PRO A 201 -35.18 13.27 53.10
C PRO A 201 -35.48 14.57 52.30
N VAL A 202 -36.70 14.57 51.73
CA VAL A 202 -37.42 15.72 51.17
C VAL A 202 -38.41 16.24 52.23
N ALA A 203 -38.57 17.56 52.32
CA ALA A 203 -39.79 18.24 52.79
C ALA A 203 -39.81 19.68 52.22
N ALA A 204 -40.90 20.37 51.93
CA ALA A 204 -42.25 20.09 51.43
C ALA A 204 -42.83 21.49 51.11
N GLY A 205 -43.56 21.70 50.00
CA GLY A 205 -44.18 23.00 49.74
C GLY A 205 -44.93 23.17 48.42
N THR A 206 -46.14 22.61 48.36
CA THR A 206 -47.37 23.16 47.72
C THR A 206 -47.49 23.20 46.18
N PRO A 207 -48.69 22.89 45.59
CA PRO A 207 -48.84 22.58 44.18
C PRO A 207 -49.26 23.78 43.33
N SER A 208 -48.76 23.87 42.09
CA SER A 208 -49.29 24.80 41.10
C SER A 208 -49.17 24.23 39.67
N ARG A 209 -50.34 23.79 39.17
CA ARG A 209 -50.93 23.95 37.82
C ARG A 209 -50.03 23.67 36.58
N PRO A 210 -50.52 22.93 35.56
CA PRO A 210 -49.73 22.60 34.39
C PRO A 210 -49.52 23.85 33.51
N ALA A 211 -48.27 24.15 33.18
CA ALA A 211 -47.90 25.16 32.20
C ALA A 211 -47.23 24.51 30.99
N SER A 212 -47.79 24.83 29.83
CA SER A 212 -47.57 24.40 28.46
C SER A 212 -46.13 24.06 28.04
N ALA A 213 -46.04 23.05 27.18
CA ALA A 213 -44.86 22.70 26.40
C ALA A 213 -44.33 23.90 25.59
N THR A 214 -43.04 24.19 25.76
CA THR A 214 -42.30 25.06 24.84
C THR A 214 -41.94 24.24 23.60
N PRO A 215 -42.28 24.68 22.37
CA PRO A 215 -41.86 23.96 21.18
C PRO A 215 -40.35 24.10 21.01
N THR A 216 -39.66 22.97 20.91
CA THR A 216 -38.25 22.90 20.51
C THR A 216 -38.13 23.51 19.12
N LYS A 217 -37.44 24.66 19.01
CA LYS A 217 -37.18 25.34 17.74
C LYS A 217 -36.49 24.36 16.77
N PRO A 218 -37.00 24.16 15.55
CA PRO A 218 -36.32 23.33 14.56
C PRO A 218 -34.92 23.89 14.31
N THR A 219 -33.90 23.04 14.48
CA THR A 219 -32.54 23.34 14.02
C THR A 219 -32.62 23.73 12.56
N ALA A 220 -32.22 24.97 12.25
CA ALA A 220 -32.20 25.47 10.88
C ALA A 220 -31.39 24.48 10.00
N PRO A 221 -31.85 24.17 8.77
CA PRO A 221 -31.07 23.36 7.86
C PRO A 221 -29.70 24.02 7.70
N LYS A 222 -28.60 23.25 7.83
CA LYS A 222 -27.28 23.71 7.38
C LYS A 222 -27.47 24.26 5.96
N PRO A 223 -27.03 25.50 5.66
CA PRO A 223 -27.18 26.04 4.32
C PRO A 223 -26.61 25.03 3.32
N VAL A 224 -27.44 24.55 2.39
CA VAL A 224 -26.96 23.72 1.29
C VAL A 224 -25.96 24.58 0.56
N PRO A 225 -24.67 24.22 0.54
CA PRO A 225 -23.68 25.13 0.04
C PRO A 225 -23.92 25.33 -1.46
N VAL A 226 -23.94 26.58 -1.89
CA VAL A 226 -24.32 26.95 -3.26
C VAL A 226 -23.30 26.37 -4.23
N THR A 227 -23.77 25.52 -5.15
CA THR A 227 -22.93 25.01 -6.24
C THR A 227 -22.80 26.08 -7.32
N ARG A 228 -21.57 26.54 -7.53
CA ARG A 228 -21.20 27.41 -8.64
C ARG A 228 -20.98 26.57 -9.90
N THR A 229 -21.55 27.04 -11.01
CA THR A 229 -21.30 26.48 -12.34
C THR A 229 -20.28 27.35 -13.06
N ILE A 230 -19.21 26.74 -13.55
CA ILE A 230 -18.16 27.40 -14.35
C ILE A 230 -18.17 26.77 -15.74
N THR A 231 -18.37 27.60 -16.77
CA THR A 231 -18.22 27.17 -18.17
C THR A 231 -16.74 27.16 -18.51
N LEU A 232 -16.24 26.01 -18.97
CA LEU A 232 -14.85 25.88 -19.36
C LEU A 232 -14.65 26.47 -20.77
N PRO A 233 -13.54 27.20 -21.01
CA PRO A 233 -13.17 27.77 -22.31
C PRO A 233 -13.28 26.81 -23.51
N ASP A 234 -13.40 27.36 -24.73
CA ASP A 234 -13.46 26.61 -26.00
C ASP A 234 -14.60 25.57 -26.10
N GLY A 235 -15.66 25.72 -25.32
CA GLY A 235 -16.76 24.73 -25.28
C GLY A 235 -16.32 23.38 -24.70
N ALA A 236 -15.24 23.40 -23.91
CA ALA A 236 -14.65 22.26 -23.22
C ALA A 236 -15.64 21.46 -22.37
N GLY A 237 -16.55 22.17 -21.71
CA GLY A 237 -17.48 21.55 -20.77
C GLY A 237 -17.92 22.47 -19.65
N THR A 238 -18.43 21.85 -18.60
CA THR A 238 -18.94 22.50 -17.40
C THR A 238 -18.28 21.91 -16.16
N LEU A 239 -17.87 22.78 -15.25
CA LEU A 239 -17.33 22.45 -13.93
C LEU A 239 -18.32 22.90 -12.86
N TRP A 240 -18.59 22.03 -11.89
CA TRP A 240 -19.46 22.31 -10.74
C TRP A 240 -18.64 22.34 -9.46
N GLU A 241 -18.54 23.51 -8.85
CA GLU A 241 -17.76 23.74 -7.63
C GLU A 241 -18.66 24.16 -6.49
N ASN A 242 -18.22 23.82 -5.28
CA ASN A 242 -18.89 24.14 -4.05
C ASN A 242 -17.87 24.73 -3.08
N ALA A 243 -18.27 25.71 -2.27
CA ALA A 243 -17.38 26.28 -1.26
C ALA A 243 -16.87 25.24 -0.24
N ALA A 244 -17.59 24.13 -0.06
CA ALA A 244 -17.21 23.03 0.81
C ALA A 244 -16.26 21.99 0.17
N ASP A 245 -16.01 22.08 -1.15
CA ASP A 245 -15.11 21.17 -1.84
C ASP A 245 -13.69 21.25 -1.27
N LYS A 246 -13.05 20.09 -1.12
CA LYS A 246 -11.69 19.96 -0.56
C LYS A 246 -10.58 20.08 -1.59
N VAL A 247 -10.97 20.04 -2.86
CA VAL A 247 -10.09 20.15 -4.02
C VAL A 247 -10.73 21.04 -5.06
N ARG A 248 -9.91 21.67 -5.90
CA ARG A 248 -10.35 22.48 -7.02
C ARG A 248 -9.57 22.14 -8.27
N LEU A 249 -10.23 22.28 -9.42
CA LEU A 249 -9.54 22.18 -10.70
C LEU A 249 -8.66 23.43 -10.87
N THR A 250 -7.34 23.24 -10.92
CA THR A 250 -6.34 24.32 -11.00
C THR A 250 -5.74 24.45 -12.39
N ALA A 251 -5.63 23.35 -13.12
CA ALA A 251 -5.16 23.32 -14.48
C ALA A 251 -5.78 22.14 -15.22
N TYR A 252 -5.90 22.27 -16.53
CA TYR A 252 -6.34 21.18 -17.37
C TYR A 252 -5.82 21.33 -18.79
N TYR A 253 -5.85 20.21 -19.51
CA TYR A 253 -5.50 20.12 -20.91
C TYR A 253 -6.66 19.53 -21.71
N ILE A 254 -6.96 20.11 -22.87
CA ILE A 254 -7.98 19.58 -23.77
C ILE A 254 -7.41 19.41 -25.16
N GLY A 255 -7.57 18.18 -25.67
CA GLY A 255 -7.33 17.87 -27.06
C GLY A 255 -8.34 18.55 -27.97
N LYS A 256 -7.87 19.07 -29.10
CA LYS A 256 -8.69 19.50 -30.24
C LYS A 256 -8.66 18.43 -31.35
N ASP A 257 -9.61 18.56 -32.27
CA ASP A 257 -9.64 17.77 -33.50
C ASP A 257 -8.36 18.08 -34.32
N GLY A 258 -7.59 17.07 -34.74
CA GLY A 258 -6.36 17.24 -35.54
C GLY A 258 -5.07 17.47 -34.76
N SER A 259 -4.63 16.47 -33.96
CA SER A 259 -3.41 16.42 -33.12
C SER A 259 -3.17 17.53 -32.09
N ASP A 260 -3.75 18.71 -32.25
CA ASP A 260 -3.52 19.87 -31.39
C ASP A 260 -4.27 19.81 -30.05
N SER A 261 -3.87 20.69 -29.14
CA SER A 261 -4.42 20.80 -27.82
C SER A 261 -4.13 22.14 -27.17
N VAL A 262 -4.84 22.42 -26.09
CA VAL A 262 -4.74 23.69 -25.39
C VAL A 262 -4.67 23.46 -23.89
N ALA A 263 -3.68 24.10 -23.28
CA ALA A 263 -3.47 24.11 -21.84
C ALA A 263 -4.14 25.34 -21.22
N TYR A 264 -4.77 25.12 -20.07
CA TYR A 264 -5.46 26.12 -19.28
C TYR A 264 -5.03 26.06 -17.83
N ALA A 265 -4.89 27.23 -17.20
CA ALA A 265 -4.71 27.36 -15.77
C ALA A 265 -5.80 28.25 -15.19
N ARG A 266 -6.18 27.97 -13.94
CA ARG A 266 -7.19 28.74 -13.20
C ARG A 266 -6.74 30.20 -13.08
N THR A 267 -7.68 31.13 -13.15
CA THR A 267 -7.41 32.55 -12.92
C THR A 267 -7.12 32.83 -11.45
N LEU A 268 -6.41 33.93 -11.14
CA LEU A 268 -6.01 34.25 -9.76
C LEU A 268 -7.23 34.44 -8.84
N ASP A 269 -8.28 35.10 -9.35
CA ASP A 269 -9.57 35.31 -8.69
C ASP A 269 -10.41 34.02 -8.56
N GLY A 270 -9.96 32.93 -9.18
CA GLY A 270 -10.62 31.65 -9.14
C GLY A 270 -11.99 31.61 -9.82
N THR A 271 -12.30 32.56 -10.70
CA THR A 271 -13.62 32.63 -11.34
C THR A 271 -13.69 31.88 -12.67
N GLY A 272 -12.55 31.57 -13.27
CA GLY A 272 -12.46 30.87 -14.55
C GLY A 272 -11.06 30.34 -14.86
N PHE A 273 -10.77 30.19 -16.16
CA PHE A 273 -9.51 29.64 -16.66
C PHE A 273 -8.97 30.47 -17.81
N ALA A 274 -7.66 30.68 -17.82
CA ALA A 274 -6.94 31.38 -18.86
C ALA A 274 -6.08 30.40 -19.66
N ARG A 275 -5.96 30.62 -20.97
CA ARG A 275 -5.09 29.84 -21.84
C ARG A 275 -3.63 30.09 -21.48
N THR A 276 -2.86 29.03 -21.27
CA THR A 276 -1.43 29.11 -20.91
C THR A 276 -0.50 28.55 -21.99
N GLY A 277 -1.01 27.70 -22.88
CA GLY A 277 -0.18 27.08 -23.91
C GLY A 277 -0.95 26.22 -24.90
N GLY A 278 -0.19 25.57 -25.79
CA GLY A 278 -0.68 24.59 -26.74
C GLY A 278 -0.22 23.18 -26.37
N ASP A 279 0.21 22.43 -27.37
CA ASP A 279 0.69 21.06 -27.22
C ASP A 279 1.82 20.92 -26.22
N ASN A 280 1.72 19.88 -25.39
CA ASN A 280 2.74 19.47 -24.43
C ASN A 280 3.04 20.50 -23.33
N ILE A 281 2.25 21.57 -23.23
CA ILE A 281 2.39 22.57 -22.18
C ILE A 281 1.62 22.14 -20.95
N SER A 282 2.32 22.03 -19.82
CA SER A 282 1.74 21.83 -18.49
C SER A 282 1.94 23.11 -17.66
N SER A 283 0.88 23.57 -17.00
CA SER A 283 0.90 24.83 -16.24
C SER A 283 0.36 24.70 -14.81
N PRO A 284 1.00 23.90 -13.94
CA PRO A 284 0.52 23.72 -12.58
C PRO A 284 0.68 25.01 -11.76
N VAL A 285 -0.33 25.30 -10.94
CA VAL A 285 -0.36 26.43 -10.02
C VAL A 285 0.07 25.94 -8.63
N SER A 286 0.86 26.74 -7.92
CA SER A 286 1.30 26.40 -6.56
C SER A 286 0.12 26.40 -5.57
N PRO A 287 0.18 25.60 -4.48
CA PRO A 287 -0.88 25.53 -3.47
C PRO A 287 -1.27 26.88 -2.85
N ASP A 288 -0.31 27.79 -2.67
CA ASP A 288 -0.56 29.16 -2.17
C ASP A 288 -1.16 30.10 -3.23
N ASN A 289 -1.45 29.59 -4.43
CA ASN A 289 -2.02 30.31 -5.57
C ASN A 289 -1.12 31.44 -6.09
N ARG A 290 0.15 31.55 -5.65
CA ARG A 290 1.06 32.62 -6.05
C ARG A 290 1.79 32.34 -7.36
N TRP A 291 2.36 31.14 -7.49
CA TRP A 291 3.22 30.79 -8.62
C TRP A 291 2.49 29.95 -9.65
N MET A 292 2.79 30.19 -10.92
CA MET A 292 2.45 29.28 -12.02
C MET A 292 3.75 28.84 -12.69
N ALA A 293 3.99 27.53 -12.74
CA ALA A 293 5.03 26.98 -13.59
C ALA A 293 4.47 26.77 -15.00
N THR A 294 5.30 26.84 -16.03
CA THR A 294 4.96 26.47 -17.41
C THR A 294 6.09 25.61 -17.96
N VAL A 295 5.75 24.36 -18.25
CA VAL A 295 6.70 23.32 -18.66
C VAL A 295 6.29 22.80 -20.02
N ASN A 296 7.22 22.79 -20.97
CA ASN A 296 7.06 22.05 -22.23
C ASN A 296 7.55 20.60 -22.02
N GLU A 297 6.61 19.69 -21.79
CA GLU A 297 6.88 18.29 -21.48
C GLU A 297 7.41 17.48 -22.67
N LEU A 298 7.45 18.08 -23.87
CA LEU A 298 8.11 17.54 -25.06
C LEU A 298 9.04 18.57 -25.71
N HIS A 299 9.75 19.34 -24.88
CA HIS A 299 10.68 20.37 -25.37
C HIS A 299 11.72 19.83 -26.35
N ILE A 300 12.11 18.56 -26.25
CA ILE A 300 13.08 17.88 -27.13
C ILE A 300 12.74 17.98 -28.63
N LEU A 301 11.46 18.18 -28.97
CA LEU A 301 11.01 18.38 -30.35
C LEU A 301 11.25 19.82 -30.87
N THR A 302 11.54 20.76 -29.97
CA THR A 302 11.51 22.20 -30.24
C THR A 302 12.74 22.96 -29.75
N ALA A 303 13.49 22.40 -28.81
CA ALA A 303 14.62 23.06 -28.14
C ALA A 303 15.64 22.02 -27.64
N GLU A 304 16.88 22.47 -27.46
CA GLU A 304 17.99 21.64 -26.94
C GLU A 304 17.95 21.49 -25.41
N ARG A 305 17.40 22.47 -24.70
CA ARG A 305 17.36 22.53 -23.24
C ARG A 305 15.94 22.79 -22.75
N LEU A 306 15.56 22.14 -21.65
CA LEU A 306 14.32 22.43 -20.94
C LEU A 306 14.52 23.64 -20.03
N ASP A 307 13.86 24.74 -20.39
CA ASP A 307 13.73 25.93 -19.55
C ASP A 307 12.31 25.99 -18.98
N VAL A 308 12.20 25.88 -17.66
CA VAL A 308 10.90 25.98 -16.97
C VAL A 308 10.62 27.44 -16.66
N SER A 309 9.48 27.95 -17.15
CA SER A 309 9.06 29.32 -16.90
C SER A 309 8.21 29.40 -15.63
N PHE A 310 8.46 30.42 -14.82
CA PHE A 310 7.69 30.73 -13.62
C PHE A 310 7.08 32.12 -13.77
N THR A 311 5.82 32.25 -13.39
CA THR A 311 5.10 33.52 -13.33
C THR A 311 4.60 33.74 -11.91
N ASP A 312 4.98 34.84 -11.27
CA ASP A 312 4.30 35.34 -10.08
C ASP A 312 2.95 35.90 -10.54
N ARG A 313 1.86 35.30 -10.11
CA ARG A 313 0.52 35.62 -10.58
C ARG A 313 -0.03 36.89 -9.93
N VAL A 314 0.58 37.35 -8.84
CA VAL A 314 0.21 38.58 -8.14
C VAL A 314 0.92 39.77 -8.76
N THR A 315 2.24 39.68 -8.97
CA THR A 315 3.05 40.79 -9.50
C THR A 315 3.15 40.79 -11.03
N GLY A 316 2.92 39.63 -11.66
CA GLY A 316 3.16 39.43 -13.09
C GLY A 316 4.63 39.19 -13.45
N GLU A 317 5.54 39.17 -12.47
CA GLU A 317 6.96 38.90 -12.71
C GLU A 317 7.15 37.52 -13.34
N LYS A 318 8.06 37.43 -14.32
CA LYS A 318 8.41 36.18 -14.99
C LYS A 318 9.90 35.93 -14.98
N PHE A 319 10.28 34.67 -14.80
CA PHE A 319 11.64 34.21 -14.99
C PHE A 319 11.67 32.76 -15.48
N THR A 320 12.82 32.32 -15.97
CA THR A 320 13.04 30.93 -16.38
C THR A 320 14.14 30.30 -15.55
N VAL A 321 14.02 28.99 -15.31
CA VAL A 321 15.06 28.18 -14.69
C VAL A 321 15.49 27.10 -15.68
N PRO A 322 16.77 27.10 -16.12
CA PRO A 322 17.30 26.04 -16.97
C PRO A 322 17.44 24.74 -16.17
N THR A 323 17.17 23.60 -16.81
CA THR A 323 17.16 22.29 -16.14
C THR A 323 18.09 21.28 -16.80
N VAL A 324 17.61 20.54 -17.79
CA VAL A 324 18.30 19.45 -18.48
C VAL A 324 18.38 19.72 -19.98
N THR A 325 19.36 19.14 -20.64
CA THR A 325 19.52 19.16 -22.10
C THR A 325 19.16 17.81 -22.71
N ASN A 326 18.87 17.81 -24.01
CA ASN A 326 18.69 16.60 -24.79
C ASN A 326 19.88 15.63 -24.60
N PRO A 327 19.63 14.31 -24.53
CA PRO A 327 18.36 13.61 -24.82
C PRO A 327 17.42 13.47 -23.61
N ARG A 328 17.61 14.27 -22.54
CA ARG A 328 16.80 14.21 -21.32
C ARG A 328 15.72 15.29 -21.32
N TRP A 329 14.54 14.98 -20.77
CA TRP A 329 13.48 15.96 -20.58
C TRP A 329 12.67 15.74 -19.30
N GLY A 330 12.04 16.80 -18.82
CA GLY A 330 11.20 16.80 -17.64
C GLY A 330 9.72 16.69 -18.00
N VAL A 331 8.99 15.85 -17.25
CA VAL A 331 7.54 15.67 -17.37
C VAL A 331 6.88 15.59 -15.99
N SER A 332 5.56 15.63 -16.00
CA SER A 332 4.66 15.49 -14.87
C SER A 332 5.01 16.43 -13.71
N PRO A 333 5.03 17.76 -13.91
CA PRO A 333 5.47 18.72 -12.89
C PRO A 333 4.53 18.73 -11.67
N GLN A 334 5.06 18.83 -10.45
CA GLN A 334 4.28 18.84 -9.21
C GLN A 334 4.85 19.80 -8.18
N TRP A 335 4.01 20.64 -7.60
CA TRP A 335 4.40 21.53 -6.52
C TRP A 335 4.51 20.78 -5.19
N SER A 336 5.51 21.13 -4.39
CA SER A 336 5.50 20.84 -2.95
C SER A 336 4.34 21.57 -2.28
N ARG A 337 3.83 21.04 -1.18
CA ARG A 337 2.72 21.61 -0.40
C ARG A 337 3.04 23.00 0.13
N ASP A 338 4.31 23.26 0.44
CA ASP A 338 4.80 24.57 0.88
C ASP A 338 4.99 25.59 -0.26
N SER A 339 4.68 25.22 -1.51
CA SER A 339 4.78 26.08 -2.70
C SER A 339 6.18 26.56 -3.08
N ARG A 340 7.24 25.97 -2.50
CA ARG A 340 8.63 26.41 -2.73
C ARG A 340 9.37 25.62 -3.81
N THR A 341 9.00 24.36 -4.01
CA THR A 341 9.75 23.45 -4.87
C THR A 341 8.84 22.84 -5.94
N LEU A 342 9.31 22.84 -7.18
CA LEU A 342 8.68 22.10 -8.27
C LEU A 342 9.46 20.81 -8.55
N LEU A 343 8.78 19.67 -8.48
CA LEU A 343 9.30 18.35 -8.85
C LEU A 343 8.93 18.02 -10.29
N LEU A 344 9.87 17.53 -11.09
CA LEU A 344 9.61 16.91 -12.40
C LEU A 344 10.20 15.50 -12.43
N SER A 345 9.55 14.58 -13.14
CA SER A 345 10.15 13.30 -13.52
C SER A 345 11.06 13.50 -14.73
N MET A 346 12.30 13.04 -14.65
CA MET A 346 13.26 13.12 -15.75
C MET A 346 13.23 11.83 -16.57
N LEU A 347 12.86 11.97 -17.83
CA LEU A 347 12.93 10.92 -18.84
C LEU A 347 14.22 11.06 -19.65
N GLU A 348 14.70 9.93 -20.15
CA GLU A 348 15.81 9.85 -21.10
C GLU A 348 15.43 8.86 -22.21
N ARG A 349 15.78 9.20 -23.45
CA ARG A 349 15.57 8.32 -24.59
C ARG A 349 16.72 7.33 -24.71
N ASP A 350 16.42 6.05 -24.69
CA ASP A 350 17.37 5.00 -25.03
C ASP A 350 17.34 4.73 -26.54
N GLU A 351 18.45 5.02 -27.21
CA GLU A 351 18.55 4.86 -28.67
C GLU A 351 18.61 3.40 -29.12
N GLN A 352 19.07 2.47 -28.27
CA GLN A 352 19.18 1.06 -28.68
C GLN A 352 17.80 0.44 -28.85
N VAL A 353 16.87 0.80 -27.98
CA VAL A 353 15.51 0.26 -27.98
C VAL A 353 14.44 1.26 -28.40
N GLN A 354 14.87 2.47 -28.82
CA GLN A 354 14.03 3.58 -29.30
C GLN A 354 12.87 3.92 -28.35
N ALA A 355 13.10 3.81 -27.03
CA ALA A 355 12.08 4.01 -26.01
C ALA A 355 12.59 4.92 -24.89
N ALA A 356 11.66 5.60 -24.20
CA ALA A 356 11.97 6.45 -23.06
C ALA A 356 11.89 5.67 -21.75
N TYR A 357 12.77 5.98 -20.80
CA TYR A 357 12.71 5.47 -19.44
C TYR A 357 12.91 6.59 -18.42
N VAL A 358 12.41 6.39 -17.21
CA VAL A 358 12.59 7.35 -16.11
C VAL A 358 14.01 7.21 -15.55
N ARG A 359 14.83 8.23 -15.79
CA ARG A 359 16.23 8.30 -15.35
C ARG A 359 16.37 8.80 -13.91
N GLY A 360 15.46 9.67 -13.50
CA GLY A 360 15.53 10.37 -12.22
C GLY A 360 14.47 11.44 -12.07
N PHE A 361 14.76 12.46 -11.28
CA PHE A 361 13.88 13.60 -11.07
C PHE A 361 14.65 14.92 -11.01
N ILE A 362 13.92 16.01 -11.17
CA ILE A 362 14.43 17.38 -11.13
C ILE A 362 13.68 18.13 -10.03
N LEU A 363 14.42 18.74 -9.11
CA LEU A 363 13.88 19.63 -8.08
C LEU A 363 14.23 21.07 -8.45
N ILE A 364 13.23 21.93 -8.59
CA ILE A 364 13.43 23.35 -8.88
C ILE A 364 13.02 24.16 -7.66
N ASP A 365 14.00 24.76 -7.00
CA ASP A 365 13.78 25.75 -5.95
C ASP A 365 13.45 27.10 -6.62
N VAL A 366 12.22 27.56 -6.41
CA VAL A 366 11.68 28.73 -7.10
C VAL A 366 12.25 30.03 -6.56
N GLU A 367 12.50 30.10 -5.25
CA GLU A 367 13.08 31.28 -4.61
C GLU A 367 14.55 31.45 -5.00
N ARG A 368 15.31 30.35 -4.99
CA ARG A 368 16.72 30.33 -5.40
C ARG A 368 16.91 30.29 -6.92
N ARG A 369 15.83 30.10 -7.69
CA ARG A 369 15.83 29.96 -9.15
C ARG A 369 16.83 28.90 -9.64
N ARG A 370 16.90 27.77 -8.92
CA ARG A 370 17.92 26.74 -9.13
C ARG A 370 17.29 25.37 -9.30
N ALA A 371 17.70 24.66 -10.35
CA ALA A 371 17.38 23.26 -10.56
C ALA A 371 18.48 22.36 -9.96
N THR A 372 18.05 21.24 -9.37
CA THR A 372 18.88 20.13 -8.91
C THR A 372 18.42 18.88 -9.63
N VAL A 373 19.31 18.26 -10.39
CA VAL A 373 19.04 17.02 -11.12
C VAL A 373 19.52 15.84 -10.29
N VAL A 374 18.65 14.86 -10.09
CA VAL A 374 18.93 13.67 -9.28
C VAL A 374 18.71 12.45 -10.14
N GLU A 375 19.81 11.76 -10.47
CA GLU A 375 19.76 10.50 -11.20
C GLU A 375 19.56 9.34 -10.22
N THR A 376 18.59 8.49 -10.52
CA THR A 376 18.23 7.35 -9.64
C THR A 376 18.41 6.00 -10.34
N ALA A 377 18.43 5.99 -11.67
CA ALA A 377 18.62 4.78 -12.46
C ALA A 377 20.10 4.57 -12.74
N ASN A 378 20.63 3.42 -12.36
CA ASN A 378 22.01 3.03 -12.63
C ASN A 378 22.11 2.24 -13.95
N ALA A 379 23.31 1.78 -14.32
CA ALA A 379 23.54 1.01 -15.54
C ALA A 379 22.77 -0.34 -15.56
N GLU A 380 22.55 -0.96 -14.41
CA GLU A 380 21.80 -2.21 -14.29
C GLU A 380 20.29 -1.98 -14.54
N ASP A 381 19.72 -0.88 -14.04
CA ASP A 381 18.33 -0.50 -14.27
C ASP A 381 18.07 -0.29 -15.78
N VAL A 382 19.00 0.38 -16.46
CA VAL A 382 18.93 0.59 -17.93
C VAL A 382 19.07 -0.74 -18.67
N ALA A 383 19.98 -1.61 -18.25
CA ALA A 383 20.15 -2.93 -18.86
C ALA A 383 18.90 -3.80 -18.66
N MET A 384 18.21 -3.69 -17.52
CA MET A 384 16.95 -4.36 -17.27
C MET A 384 15.84 -3.82 -18.18
N PHE A 385 15.71 -2.50 -18.29
CA PHE A 385 14.75 -1.85 -19.19
C PHE A 385 14.93 -2.29 -20.65
N ARG A 386 16.17 -2.41 -21.14
CA ARG A 386 16.46 -2.85 -22.52
C ARG A 386 16.01 -4.29 -22.79
N LYS A 387 16.01 -5.15 -21.78
CA LYS A 387 15.57 -6.55 -21.89
C LYS A 387 14.05 -6.71 -21.86
N GLN A 388 13.31 -5.68 -21.47
CA GLN A 388 11.85 -5.72 -21.43
C GLN A 388 11.28 -5.60 -22.85
N GLU A 389 10.24 -6.40 -23.11
CA GLU A 389 9.43 -6.27 -24.32
C GLU A 389 8.70 -4.92 -24.32
N PRO A 390 8.35 -4.35 -25.49
CA PRO A 390 7.75 -3.01 -25.59
C PRO A 390 6.49 -2.82 -24.73
N ASP A 391 5.66 -3.84 -24.56
CA ASP A 391 4.44 -3.84 -23.75
C ASP A 391 4.71 -3.87 -22.23
N GLN A 392 5.92 -4.29 -21.82
CA GLN A 392 6.34 -4.36 -20.42
C GLN A 392 6.98 -3.07 -19.92
N ARG A 393 7.44 -2.21 -20.83
CA ARG A 393 8.15 -0.95 -20.53
C ARG A 393 7.22 0.10 -19.91
N THR A 394 7.02 -0.01 -18.60
CA THR A 394 6.22 0.94 -17.84
C THR A 394 7.09 2.04 -17.27
N SER A 395 6.66 3.30 -17.45
CA SER A 395 7.27 4.45 -16.79
C SER A 395 6.65 4.71 -15.42
N TYR A 396 7.48 4.77 -14.38
CA TYR A 396 7.07 5.11 -13.02
C TYR A 396 7.47 6.53 -12.67
N TYR A 397 6.55 7.47 -12.84
CA TYR A 397 6.80 8.86 -12.51
C TYR A 397 6.95 9.09 -11.01
N TYR A 398 7.79 10.06 -10.68
CA TYR A 398 8.04 10.52 -9.32
C TYR A 398 6.88 11.40 -8.82
N ARG A 399 6.58 11.24 -7.53
CA ARG A 399 5.48 11.90 -6.81
C ARG A 399 5.98 12.39 -5.46
N TRP A 400 5.50 13.54 -5.00
CA TRP A 400 5.71 13.93 -3.61
C TRP A 400 5.04 12.90 -2.69
N ALA A 401 5.79 12.38 -1.72
CA ALA A 401 5.26 11.58 -0.63
C ALA A 401 4.83 12.51 0.53
N PRO A 402 4.00 12.02 1.48
CA PRO A 402 3.54 12.81 2.61
C PRO A 402 4.67 13.52 3.36
N GLY A 403 4.47 14.81 3.65
CA GLY A 403 5.43 15.65 4.37
C GLY A 403 6.50 16.33 3.51
N ASP A 404 6.48 16.16 2.18
CA ASP A 404 7.37 16.79 1.19
C ASP A 404 8.88 16.61 1.43
N GLN A 405 9.26 15.68 2.32
CA GLN A 405 10.67 15.32 2.54
C GLN A 405 11.09 14.12 1.68
N LEU A 406 10.10 13.38 1.17
CA LEU A 406 10.30 12.14 0.44
C LEU A 406 9.61 12.20 -0.92
N ILE A 407 10.15 11.42 -1.85
CA ILE A 407 9.64 11.25 -3.20
C ILE A 407 9.33 9.77 -3.40
N ALA A 408 8.10 9.49 -3.79
CA ALA A 408 7.64 8.14 -4.11
C ALA A 408 7.68 7.89 -5.62
N SER A 409 8.03 6.67 -6.01
CA SER A 409 7.83 6.17 -7.37
C SER A 409 7.46 4.70 -7.36
N GLY A 410 6.71 4.27 -8.38
CA GLY A 410 6.51 2.85 -8.61
C GLY A 410 7.81 2.15 -9.04
N TYR A 411 7.87 0.84 -8.89
CA TYR A 411 8.93 0.01 -9.47
C TYR A 411 8.44 -1.42 -9.68
N MET A 412 9.12 -2.15 -10.56
CA MET A 412 8.90 -3.58 -10.73
C MET A 412 9.71 -4.38 -9.73
N THR A 413 9.07 -5.34 -9.09
CA THR A 413 9.73 -6.33 -8.22
C THR A 413 10.27 -7.50 -9.05
N PRO A 414 11.28 -8.22 -8.55
CA PRO A 414 11.82 -9.41 -9.21
C PRO A 414 10.79 -10.52 -9.50
N GLU A 415 9.72 -10.62 -8.71
CA GLU A 415 8.67 -11.64 -8.87
C GLU A 415 7.54 -11.22 -9.84
N SER A 416 7.78 -10.22 -10.70
CA SER A 416 6.77 -9.67 -11.62
C SER A 416 5.59 -8.97 -10.95
N GLY A 417 5.72 -8.64 -9.65
CA GLY A 417 4.82 -7.77 -8.91
C GLY A 417 5.23 -6.30 -8.99
N GLU A 418 4.39 -5.42 -8.47
CA GLU A 418 4.60 -3.97 -8.52
C GLU A 418 4.57 -3.38 -7.12
N GLY A 419 5.47 -2.43 -6.89
CA GLY A 419 5.61 -1.79 -5.60
C GLY A 419 5.91 -0.30 -5.71
N ILE A 420 6.08 0.33 -4.56
CA ILE A 420 6.45 1.74 -4.41
C ILE A 420 7.75 1.84 -3.62
N ARG A 421 8.67 2.68 -4.11
CA ARG A 421 9.89 3.10 -3.41
C ARG A 421 9.73 4.53 -2.95
N TYR A 422 10.16 4.79 -1.72
CA TYR A 422 10.31 6.12 -1.15
C TYR A 422 11.79 6.47 -1.13
N ARG A 423 12.11 7.66 -1.60
CA ARG A 423 13.46 8.21 -1.66
C ARG A 423 13.52 9.54 -0.94
N ASP A 424 14.68 9.86 -0.38
CA ASP A 424 14.96 11.23 0.01
C ASP A 424 15.22 12.12 -1.23
N LEU A 425 15.43 13.42 -1.00
CA LEU A 425 15.68 14.40 -2.06
C LEU A 425 17.02 14.18 -2.79
N THR A 426 17.91 13.34 -2.26
CA THR A 426 19.17 12.95 -2.91
C THR A 426 19.00 11.72 -3.81
N GLY A 427 17.82 11.10 -3.79
CA GLY A 427 17.50 9.90 -4.56
C GLY A 427 17.79 8.59 -3.83
N LYS A 428 18.31 8.64 -2.60
CA LYS A 428 18.57 7.45 -1.78
C LYS A 428 17.25 6.82 -1.36
N ILE A 429 17.13 5.50 -1.54
CA ILE A 429 15.96 4.75 -1.08
C ILE A 429 15.98 4.71 0.44
N VAL A 430 14.88 5.14 1.06
CA VAL A 430 14.69 5.10 2.52
C VAL A 430 13.68 4.05 2.94
N ARG A 431 12.76 3.65 2.03
CA ARG A 431 11.71 2.67 2.29
C ARG A 431 11.16 2.10 1.00
N SER A 432 10.69 0.86 1.03
CA SER A 432 10.00 0.21 -0.09
C SER A 432 8.76 -0.54 0.38
N MET A 433 7.74 -0.62 -0.48
CA MET A 433 6.53 -1.41 -0.30
C MET A 433 6.36 -2.28 -1.55
N HIS A 434 6.59 -3.58 -1.46
CA HIS A 434 6.86 -4.45 -2.62
C HIS A 434 5.60 -5.01 -3.33
N TRP A 435 4.45 -5.03 -2.64
CA TRP A 435 3.23 -5.72 -3.10
C TRP A 435 2.00 -4.82 -3.17
N VAL A 436 2.23 -3.50 -3.11
CA VAL A 436 1.13 -2.54 -3.09
C VAL A 436 0.66 -2.16 -4.48
N GLY A 437 1.30 -2.58 -5.55
CA GLY A 437 0.92 -2.21 -6.90
C GLY A 437 1.47 -0.84 -7.32
N ARG A 438 0.91 -0.28 -8.39
CA ARG A 438 1.39 0.99 -8.98
C ARG A 438 0.63 2.19 -8.42
N PRO A 439 1.31 3.30 -8.08
CA PRO A 439 0.64 4.53 -7.69
C PRO A 439 -0.23 5.06 -8.84
N ILE A 440 -1.45 5.49 -8.54
CA ILE A 440 -2.39 6.00 -9.54
C ILE A 440 -2.34 7.52 -9.62
N GLY A 441 -2.38 8.05 -10.85
CA GLY A 441 -2.65 9.46 -11.11
C GLY A 441 -1.52 10.40 -10.70
N GLN A 442 -1.86 11.67 -10.53
CA GLN A 442 -0.93 12.71 -10.09
C GLN A 442 -0.83 12.79 -8.57
N THR A 443 -1.90 12.47 -7.86
CA THR A 443 -1.97 12.54 -6.40
C THR A 443 -2.36 11.16 -5.83
N PRO A 444 -1.41 10.20 -5.75
CA PRO A 444 -1.71 8.87 -5.23
C PRO A 444 -1.93 8.85 -3.71
N PHE A 445 -1.47 9.88 -3.00
CA PHE A 445 -1.65 10.02 -1.55
C PHE A 445 -2.88 10.88 -1.24
N SER A 446 -3.65 10.43 -0.26
CA SER A 446 -4.75 11.19 0.33
C SER A 446 -4.27 12.54 0.87
N PRO A 447 -5.17 13.54 0.97
CA PRO A 447 -5.37 14.22 2.24
C PRO A 447 -4.21 14.46 3.23
N SER A 448 -4.40 13.81 4.35
CA SER A 448 -3.48 13.62 5.45
C SER A 448 -2.15 12.98 5.04
N GLY A 449 -2.09 12.31 3.89
CA GLY A 449 -0.98 11.47 3.47
C GLY A 449 -1.00 10.09 4.12
N ARG A 450 -2.01 9.77 4.93
CA ARG A 450 -2.10 8.48 5.63
C ARG A 450 -2.52 7.33 4.73
N ARG A 451 -3.18 7.63 3.62
CA ARG A 451 -3.66 6.65 2.65
C ARG A 451 -3.01 6.81 1.29
N LEU A 452 -2.76 5.69 0.65
CA LEU A 452 -2.19 5.55 -0.69
C LEU A 452 -3.16 4.75 -1.56
N VAL A 453 -3.41 5.21 -2.79
CA VAL A 453 -4.17 4.47 -3.79
C VAL A 453 -3.26 3.91 -4.88
N THR A 454 -3.47 2.64 -5.22
CA THR A 454 -2.71 1.93 -6.27
C THR A 454 -3.59 1.07 -7.18
N THR A 455 -3.10 0.77 -8.39
CA THR A 455 -3.64 -0.27 -9.30
C THR A 455 -2.77 -1.51 -9.30
N SER A 456 -3.22 -2.56 -9.99
CA SER A 456 -2.45 -3.80 -10.23
C SER A 456 -2.04 -4.55 -8.96
N CYS A 457 -2.72 -4.25 -7.86
CA CYS A 457 -2.55 -4.89 -6.57
C CYS A 457 -3.29 -6.23 -6.44
N ALA A 458 -4.08 -6.61 -7.44
CA ALA A 458 -4.83 -7.86 -7.49
C ALA A 458 -5.04 -8.28 -8.95
N LYS A 459 -5.47 -9.54 -9.17
CA LYS A 459 -5.76 -10.07 -10.52
C LYS A 459 -6.95 -9.39 -11.22
N GLN A 460 -7.71 -8.54 -10.54
CA GLN A 460 -8.81 -7.76 -11.12
C GLN A 460 -8.42 -6.28 -11.27
N LEU A 461 -9.11 -5.54 -12.16
CA LEU A 461 -8.97 -4.09 -12.38
C LEU A 461 -9.40 -3.22 -11.17
N THR A 462 -9.27 -3.75 -9.96
CA THR A 462 -9.58 -3.07 -8.69
C THR A 462 -8.45 -2.14 -8.29
N SER A 463 -8.79 -0.99 -7.71
CA SER A 463 -7.80 -0.15 -7.03
C SER A 463 -7.73 -0.53 -5.55
N CYS A 464 -6.54 -0.46 -4.96
CA CYS A 464 -6.33 -0.78 -3.55
C CYS A 464 -5.99 0.48 -2.76
N ILE A 465 -6.55 0.56 -1.55
CA ILE A 465 -6.20 1.60 -0.59
C ILE A 465 -5.31 0.98 0.47
N TRP A 466 -4.18 1.63 0.74
CA TRP A 466 -3.18 1.20 1.71
C TRP A 466 -3.00 2.27 2.77
N ASP A 467 -2.76 1.83 3.99
CA ASP A 467 -2.20 2.68 5.03
C ASP A 467 -0.72 2.91 4.71
N VAL A 468 -0.31 4.17 4.67
CA VAL A 468 1.03 4.54 4.23
C VAL A 468 2.07 4.10 5.25
N ASP A 469 1.80 4.17 6.55
CA ASP A 469 2.79 3.89 7.58
C ASP A 469 2.99 2.39 7.77
N THR A 470 1.88 1.66 7.91
CA THR A 470 1.90 0.21 8.18
C THR A 470 1.98 -0.64 6.91
N GLY A 471 1.61 -0.10 5.75
CA GLY A 471 1.48 -0.87 4.52
C GLY A 471 0.27 -1.81 4.50
N LYS A 472 -0.61 -1.75 5.51
CA LYS A 472 -1.82 -2.57 5.60
C LYS A 472 -2.83 -2.15 4.53
N ARG A 473 -3.46 -3.13 3.88
CA ARG A 473 -4.59 -2.87 2.97
C ARG A 473 -5.81 -2.42 3.78
N LEU A 474 -6.33 -1.25 3.47
CA LEU A 474 -7.50 -0.65 4.12
C LEU A 474 -8.79 -0.94 3.38
N ALA A 475 -8.76 -0.89 2.04
CA ALA A 475 -9.94 -1.07 1.21
C ALA A 475 -9.61 -1.54 -0.21
N SER A 476 -10.64 -1.96 -0.93
CA SER A 476 -10.60 -2.25 -2.36
C SER A 476 -11.72 -1.48 -3.04
N VAL A 477 -11.37 -0.67 -4.03
CA VAL A 477 -12.32 0.09 -4.82
C VAL A 477 -12.62 -0.72 -6.09
N PRO A 478 -13.90 -1.01 -6.37
CA PRO A 478 -14.28 -1.72 -7.60
C PRO A 478 -13.77 -1.00 -8.85
N PRO A 479 -13.57 -1.72 -9.97
CA PRO A 479 -13.21 -1.10 -11.23
C PRO A 479 -14.27 -0.05 -11.61
N SER A 480 -13.86 1.22 -11.70
CA SER A 480 -14.69 2.26 -12.27
C SER A 480 -14.45 2.29 -13.78
N PRO A 481 -15.50 2.39 -14.63
CA PRO A 481 -15.31 2.54 -16.06
C PRO A 481 -14.64 3.89 -16.35
N GLY A 482 -13.32 3.88 -16.60
CA GLY A 482 -12.55 5.06 -16.98
C GLY A 482 -11.27 5.27 -16.16
N PHE A 483 -10.91 6.53 -15.93
CA PHE A 483 -9.62 6.95 -15.37
C PHE A 483 -9.78 7.46 -13.95
N MET A 484 -8.72 7.37 -13.15
CA MET A 484 -8.68 7.92 -11.80
C MET A 484 -7.65 9.05 -11.75
N TYR A 485 -8.09 10.21 -11.27
CA TYR A 485 -7.28 11.42 -11.23
C TYR A 485 -6.53 11.58 -9.89
N GLY A 486 -7.11 11.09 -8.80
CA GLY A 486 -6.53 11.16 -7.45
C GLY A 486 -7.60 11.18 -6.37
N TRP A 487 -7.30 11.84 -5.26
CA TRP A 487 -8.20 11.95 -4.10
C TRP A 487 -9.04 13.23 -4.12
N TYR A 488 -10.33 13.12 -3.81
CA TYR A 488 -11.21 14.26 -3.53
C TYR A 488 -11.12 14.69 -2.07
N ASP A 489 -11.13 13.72 -1.14
CA ASP A 489 -10.89 13.91 0.29
C ASP A 489 -10.24 12.65 0.89
N GLU A 490 -10.36 12.38 2.20
CA GLU A 490 -9.77 11.17 2.83
C GLU A 490 -10.45 9.87 2.41
N ASP A 491 -11.73 9.92 2.04
CA ASP A 491 -12.60 8.75 1.85
C ASP A 491 -13.21 8.69 0.43
N ASN A 492 -12.92 9.68 -0.41
CA ASN A 492 -13.43 9.77 -1.77
C ASN A 492 -12.32 9.96 -2.80
N LEU A 493 -12.45 9.29 -3.94
CA LEU A 493 -11.57 9.37 -5.10
C LEU A 493 -12.22 10.12 -6.24
N ILE A 494 -11.42 10.80 -7.06
CA ILE A 494 -11.86 11.47 -8.28
C ILE A 494 -11.67 10.51 -9.46
N VAL A 495 -12.76 10.21 -10.15
CA VAL A 495 -12.77 9.34 -11.33
C VAL A 495 -13.42 10.05 -12.52
N GLY A 496 -12.96 9.74 -13.71
CA GLY A 496 -13.53 10.19 -14.97
C GLY A 496 -14.02 8.99 -15.77
N ARG A 497 -15.25 9.06 -16.29
CA ARG A 497 -15.84 8.03 -17.15
C ARG A 497 -16.29 8.59 -18.49
N VAL A 498 -16.08 7.84 -19.56
CA VAL A 498 -16.55 8.23 -20.89
C VAL A 498 -17.97 7.70 -21.10
N ALA A 499 -18.90 8.59 -21.45
CA ALA A 499 -20.29 8.30 -21.74
C ALA A 499 -20.67 8.94 -23.09
N GLY A 500 -20.57 8.15 -24.16
CA GLY A 500 -20.78 8.64 -25.53
C GLY A 500 -19.74 9.71 -25.91
N LYS A 501 -20.21 10.92 -26.22
CA LYS A 501 -19.35 12.08 -26.58
C LYS A 501 -18.95 12.95 -25.38
N LYS A 502 -19.17 12.47 -24.16
CA LYS A 502 -18.93 13.21 -22.92
C LYS A 502 -18.00 12.43 -22.01
N MET A 503 -17.16 13.15 -21.27
CA MET A 503 -16.41 12.63 -20.14
C MET A 503 -17.01 13.22 -18.87
N ILE A 504 -17.46 12.36 -17.97
CA ILE A 504 -18.09 12.76 -16.71
C ILE A 504 -17.08 12.52 -15.60
N VAL A 505 -16.79 13.57 -14.82
CA VAL A 505 -15.85 13.52 -13.70
C VAL A 505 -16.63 13.57 -12.40
N GLU A 506 -16.43 12.59 -11.54
CA GLU A 506 -17.20 12.34 -10.33
C GLU A 506 -16.27 12.03 -9.16
N ALA A 507 -16.69 12.39 -7.94
CA ALA A 507 -16.15 11.85 -6.71
C ALA A 507 -16.93 10.59 -6.35
N ILE A 508 -16.21 9.52 -6.02
CA ILE A 508 -16.75 8.24 -5.57
C ILE A 508 -16.21 7.90 -4.19
N ASP A 509 -17.02 7.27 -3.35
CA ASP A 509 -16.53 6.69 -2.10
C ASP A 509 -15.67 5.44 -2.37
N LEU A 510 -15.01 4.91 -1.34
CA LEU A 510 -14.19 3.69 -1.44
C LEU A 510 -14.98 2.42 -1.79
N LYS A 511 -16.32 2.48 -1.84
CA LYS A 511 -17.20 1.39 -2.30
C LYS A 511 -17.60 1.56 -3.77
N GLY A 512 -17.16 2.63 -4.43
CA GLY A 512 -17.47 2.95 -5.81
C GLY A 512 -18.79 3.70 -6.01
N LYS A 513 -19.44 4.15 -4.94
CA LYS A 513 -20.69 4.93 -5.04
C LYS A 513 -20.36 6.39 -5.34
N VAL A 514 -21.00 6.95 -6.37
CA VAL A 514 -20.90 8.38 -6.69
C VAL A 514 -21.44 9.21 -5.52
N THR A 515 -20.60 10.07 -4.98
CA THR A 515 -20.94 11.02 -3.91
C THR A 515 -21.15 12.43 -4.45
N ARG A 516 -20.47 12.79 -5.55
CA ARG A 516 -20.58 14.12 -6.17
C ARG A 516 -20.22 14.10 -7.64
N LYS A 517 -20.94 14.85 -8.47
CA LYS A 517 -20.53 15.16 -9.85
C LYS A 517 -19.64 16.41 -9.84
N LEU A 518 -18.45 16.36 -10.43
CA LEU A 518 -17.47 17.45 -10.43
C LEU A 518 -17.46 18.20 -11.76
N ALA A 519 -17.41 17.49 -12.88
CA ALA A 519 -17.34 18.12 -14.20
C ALA A 519 -17.98 17.24 -15.29
N GLU A 520 -18.30 17.87 -16.42
CA GLU A 520 -18.72 17.22 -17.65
C GLU A 520 -18.00 17.89 -18.80
N LEU A 521 -17.16 17.13 -19.48
CA LEU A 521 -16.30 17.59 -20.56
C LEU A 521 -16.73 16.96 -21.88
N ARG A 522 -16.43 17.63 -22.99
CA ARG A 522 -16.49 17.04 -24.32
C ARG A 522 -15.42 15.95 -24.42
N ALA A 523 -15.82 14.72 -24.70
CA ALA A 523 -14.87 13.66 -25.02
C ALA A 523 -14.38 13.82 -26.46
N VAL A 524 -13.07 13.77 -26.65
CA VAL A 524 -12.45 13.71 -27.98
C VAL A 524 -11.95 12.29 -28.18
N LYS A 525 -12.21 11.72 -29.36
CA LYS A 525 -11.82 10.36 -29.69
C LYS A 525 -10.30 10.23 -29.55
N ASP A 526 -9.86 9.21 -28.82
CA ASP A 526 -8.43 8.87 -28.61
C ASP A 526 -7.58 9.94 -27.90
N LYS A 527 -8.21 10.95 -27.26
CA LYS A 527 -7.51 11.95 -26.43
C LYS A 527 -8.11 12.01 -25.04
N LEU A 528 -7.25 11.85 -24.03
CA LEU A 528 -7.61 12.01 -22.63
C LEU A 528 -7.42 13.46 -22.22
N SER A 529 -8.43 14.02 -21.56
CA SER A 529 -8.28 15.28 -20.84
C SER A 529 -7.51 15.01 -19.55
N ASP A 530 -6.32 15.58 -19.43
CA ASP A 530 -5.60 15.62 -18.16
C ASP A 530 -6.19 16.75 -17.31
N LEU A 531 -6.63 16.41 -16.11
CA LEU A 531 -7.29 17.31 -15.18
C LEU A 531 -6.50 17.32 -13.87
N ARG A 532 -6.14 18.51 -13.42
CA ARG A 532 -5.37 18.68 -12.19
C ARG A 532 -6.24 19.27 -11.10
N PHE A 533 -6.54 18.42 -10.13
CA PHE A 533 -7.24 18.80 -8.92
C PHE A 533 -6.23 18.94 -7.79
N ASP A 534 -6.06 20.16 -7.31
CA ASP A 534 -5.19 20.46 -6.17
C ASP A 534 -6.03 20.96 -4.99
N ARG A 535 -5.43 20.96 -3.81
CA ARG A 535 -6.08 21.50 -2.62
C ARG A 535 -6.13 23.02 -2.68
N TYR A 536 -7.17 23.54 -2.05
CA TYR A 536 -7.42 24.97 -1.92
C TYR A 536 -7.71 25.33 -0.47
#